data_AF-A0A3C0I5I7-F1
#
_entry.id   AF-A0A3C0I5I7-F1
#
_cell.length_a   1.000
_cell.length_b   1.000
_cell.length_c   1.000
_cell.angle_alpha   90.00
_cell.angle_beta   90.00
_cell.angle_gamma   90.00
#
_symmetry.space_group_name_H-M   'P 1'
#
loop_
_entity.id
_entity.type
_entity.pdbx_description
1 polymer ?
#
loop_
_entity_poly.entity_id
_entity_poly.type
_entity_poly.pdbx_seq_one_letter_code
_entity_poly.pdbx_strand_id
1 'polypeptide(L)'
;MECYRRTVKSILSEYNRTGKVNSPSTNRGKPPFSGSKPLETIIRQQIRQLNRNGQYVSTRSLCGWIYQEYNVEITDKTLLRTLKRMGFVHRTSKRRSVLIESDYVIIARREYSLQYVSQ
;
A
#
# COMPACT_ATOMS: atom_id res chain seq x y z
N MET A 1 25.82 -8.00 17.05
CA MET A 1 25.39 -8.55 15.74
C MET A 1 25.15 -10.07 15.87
N GLU A 2 24.18 -10.52 16.66
CA GLU A 2 23.95 -11.96 16.94
C GLU A 2 22.64 -12.52 16.34
N CYS A 3 21.72 -11.66 15.92
CA CYS A 3 20.40 -12.04 15.40
C CYS A 3 20.44 -12.77 14.04
N TYR A 4 21.56 -12.71 13.31
CA TYR A 4 21.67 -13.36 12.00
C TYR A 4 22.01 -14.85 12.08
N ARG A 5 22.77 -15.27 13.10
CA ARG A 5 23.33 -16.64 13.18
C ARG A 5 22.25 -17.71 13.41
N ARG A 6 21.20 -17.38 14.16
CA ARG A 6 20.08 -18.30 14.46
C ARG A 6 19.20 -18.52 13.22
N THR A 7 18.91 -17.44 12.49
CA THR A 7 18.11 -17.48 11.26
C THR A 7 18.79 -18.33 10.19
N VAL A 8 20.10 -18.14 9.99
CA VAL A 8 20.89 -18.91 9.01
C VAL A 8 20.92 -20.40 9.36
N LYS A 9 21.13 -20.75 10.64
CA LYS A 9 21.09 -22.16 11.09
C LYS A 9 19.73 -22.81 10.84
N SER A 10 18.64 -22.08 11.09
CA SER A 10 17.29 -22.58 10.85
C SER A 10 17.04 -22.86 9.37
N ILE A 11 17.42 -21.93 8.50
CA ILE A 11 17.26 -22.05 7.04
C ILE A 11 18.07 -23.24 6.50
N LEU A 12 19.34 -23.37 6.92
CA LEU A 12 20.20 -24.49 6.51
C LEU A 12 19.65 -25.85 6.99
N SER A 13 19.14 -25.92 8.22
CA SER A 13 18.54 -27.14 8.75
C SER A 13 17.29 -27.55 7.97
N GLU A 14 16.45 -26.59 7.57
CA GLU A 14 15.23 -26.86 6.82
C GLU A 14 15.53 -27.29 5.37
N TYR A 15 16.54 -26.65 4.75
CA TYR A 15 17.06 -27.05 3.45
C TYR A 15 17.60 -28.48 3.45
N ASN A 16 18.42 -28.86 4.44
CA ASN A 16 18.96 -30.22 4.54
C ASN A 16 17.87 -31.28 4.70
N ARG A 17 16.71 -30.92 5.26
CA ARG A 17 15.60 -31.85 5.50
C ARG A 17 14.65 -31.99 4.30
N THR A 18 14.51 -30.95 3.50
CA THR A 18 13.46 -30.88 2.45
C THR A 18 13.99 -30.61 1.04
N GLY A 19 15.28 -30.29 0.91
CA GLY A 19 15.93 -29.90 -0.35
C GLY A 19 15.48 -28.56 -0.94
N LYS A 20 14.65 -27.81 -0.21
CA LYS A 20 14.04 -26.54 -0.68
C LYS A 20 14.19 -25.47 0.38
N VAL A 21 14.51 -24.25 -0.05
CA VAL A 21 14.45 -23.06 0.82
C VAL A 21 13.07 -22.44 0.66
N ASN A 22 12.20 -22.63 1.65
CA ASN A 22 10.92 -21.94 1.68
C ASN A 22 11.18 -20.45 1.95
N SER A 23 10.78 -19.57 1.04
CA SER A 23 10.78 -18.12 1.32
C SER A 23 9.77 -17.86 2.45
N PRO A 24 10.07 -16.92 3.38
CA PRO A 24 9.15 -16.65 4.48
C PRO A 24 7.79 -16.28 3.91
N SER A 25 6.75 -17.04 4.29
CA SER A 25 5.40 -16.75 3.84
C SER A 25 4.97 -15.39 4.39
N THR A 26 4.76 -14.42 3.49
CA THR A 26 4.30 -13.06 3.83
C THR A 26 2.88 -13.04 4.43
N ASN A 27 2.23 -14.18 4.59
CA ASN A 27 0.85 -14.26 5.06
C ASN A 27 0.79 -14.41 6.58
N ARG A 28 1.02 -13.32 7.31
CA ARG A 28 0.53 -13.17 8.69
C ARG A 28 -0.67 -12.22 8.71
N GLY A 29 -1.85 -12.78 8.93
CA GLY A 29 -3.10 -12.07 9.24
C GLY A 29 -4.24 -12.25 8.23
N LYS A 30 -5.48 -12.14 8.72
CA LYS A 30 -6.72 -12.10 7.92
C LYS A 30 -6.56 -11.03 6.82
N PRO A 31 -6.94 -11.32 5.55
CA PRO A 31 -6.86 -10.33 4.48
C PRO A 31 -7.57 -9.06 4.95
N PRO A 32 -6.88 -7.92 4.94
CA PRO A 32 -7.42 -6.73 5.56
C PRO A 32 -8.67 -6.32 4.78
N PHE A 33 -9.76 -6.05 5.51
CA PHE A 33 -11.09 -5.59 5.07
C PHE A 33 -11.36 -5.62 3.55
N SER A 34 -12.03 -6.67 3.07
CA SER A 34 -12.51 -6.81 1.68
C SER A 34 -13.75 -5.95 1.36
N GLY A 35 -14.17 -5.09 2.29
CA GLY A 35 -15.48 -4.43 2.26
C GLY A 35 -15.62 -3.21 1.35
N SER A 36 -14.58 -2.77 0.62
CA SER A 36 -14.66 -1.45 -0.04
C SER A 36 -13.78 -1.28 -1.28
N LYS A 37 -13.74 -2.26 -2.21
CA LYS A 37 -13.14 -2.04 -3.54
C LYS A 37 -13.64 -0.73 -4.23
N PRO A 38 -14.93 -0.32 -4.08
CA PRO A 38 -15.39 0.98 -4.58
C PRO A 38 -14.68 2.16 -3.88
N LEU A 39 -14.69 2.22 -2.55
CA LEU A 39 -14.15 3.36 -1.80
C LEU A 39 -12.65 3.54 -2.02
N GLU A 40 -11.88 2.46 -2.04
CA GLU A 40 -10.44 2.51 -2.33
C GLU A 40 -10.17 3.12 -3.72
N THR A 41 -10.98 2.74 -4.71
CA THR A 41 -10.86 3.27 -6.08
C THR A 41 -11.20 4.75 -6.13
N ILE A 42 -12.27 5.15 -5.45
CA ILE A 42 -12.71 6.55 -5.38
C ILE A 42 -11.65 7.41 -4.67
N ILE A 43 -11.13 6.98 -3.50
CA ILE A 43 -10.05 7.67 -2.79
C ILE A 43 -8.83 7.84 -3.71
N ARG A 44 -8.47 6.80 -4.47
CA ARG A 44 -7.35 6.85 -5.42
C ARG A 44 -7.60 7.87 -6.54
N GLN A 45 -8.80 7.90 -7.11
CA GLN A 45 -9.17 8.87 -8.14
C GLN A 45 -9.13 10.30 -7.60
N GLN A 46 -9.66 10.53 -6.41
CA GLN A 46 -9.67 11.85 -5.78
C GLN A 46 -8.25 12.36 -5.52
N ILE A 47 -7.38 11.53 -4.93
CA ILE A 47 -5.98 11.91 -4.69
C ILE A 47 -5.28 12.26 -6.01
N ARG A 48 -5.52 11.49 -7.08
CA ARG A 48 -4.96 11.78 -8.42
C ARG A 48 -5.46 13.09 -8.99
N GLN A 49 -6.75 13.41 -8.83
CA GLN A 49 -7.33 14.66 -9.29
C GLN A 49 -6.71 15.86 -8.55
N LEU A 50 -6.65 15.80 -7.21
CA LEU A 50 -6.02 16.84 -6.39
C LEU A 50 -4.54 17.04 -6.77
N ASN A 51 -3.80 15.95 -6.99
CA ASN A 51 -2.41 16.01 -7.42
C ASN A 51 -2.25 16.61 -8.83
N ARG A 52 -3.14 16.28 -9.78
CA ARG A 52 -3.15 16.88 -11.14
C ARG A 52 -3.38 18.39 -11.07
N ASN A 53 -4.24 18.83 -10.15
CA ASN A 53 -4.52 20.24 -9.90
C ASN A 53 -3.41 20.93 -9.08
N GLY A 54 -2.37 20.19 -8.66
CA GLY A 54 -1.29 20.71 -7.83
C GLY A 54 -1.72 21.11 -6.41
N GLN A 55 -2.89 20.64 -5.96
CA GLN A 55 -3.44 20.92 -4.64
C GLN A 55 -2.78 20.07 -3.56
N TYR A 56 -2.66 20.64 -2.36
CA TYR A 56 -2.11 19.92 -1.22
C TYR A 56 -3.10 18.88 -0.70
N VAL A 57 -2.65 17.64 -0.53
CA VAL A 57 -3.47 16.54 -0.02
C VAL A 57 -3.02 16.17 1.38
N SER A 58 -3.84 16.51 2.38
CA SER A 58 -3.66 16.08 3.75
C SER A 58 -4.64 14.96 4.10
N THR A 59 -4.28 14.12 5.08
CA THR A 59 -5.19 13.09 5.61
C THR A 59 -6.49 13.73 6.14
N ARG A 60 -6.37 14.87 6.84
CA ARG A 60 -7.51 15.57 7.42
C ARG A 60 -8.47 16.12 6.36
N SER A 61 -7.94 16.72 5.29
CA SER A 61 -8.75 17.21 4.17
C SER A 61 -9.46 16.06 3.44
N LEU A 62 -8.80 14.90 3.30
CA LEU A 62 -9.42 13.70 2.74
C LEU A 62 -10.53 13.14 3.65
N CYS A 63 -10.31 13.08 4.97
CA CYS A 63 -11.35 12.65 5.91
C CYS A 63 -12.59 13.56 5.85
N GLY A 64 -12.38 14.88 5.81
CA GLY A 64 -13.48 15.83 5.64
C GLY A 64 -14.24 15.61 4.33
N TRP A 65 -13.53 15.43 3.21
CA TRP A 65 -14.17 15.16 1.92
C TRP A 65 -14.94 13.83 1.91
N ILE A 66 -14.40 12.75 2.49
CA ILE A 66 -15.09 11.46 2.58
C ILE A 66 -16.38 11.58 3.39
N TYR A 67 -16.34 12.33 4.50
CA TYR A 67 -17.51 12.56 5.32
C TYR A 67 -18.58 13.35 4.55
N GLN A 68 -18.19 14.40 3.81
CA GLN A 68 -19.14 15.21 3.04
C GLN A 68 -19.79 14.42 1.88
N GLU A 69 -19.00 13.62 1.16
CA GLU A 69 -19.48 12.95 -0.06
C GLU A 69 -20.23 11.64 0.24
N TYR A 70 -19.81 10.91 1.28
CA TYR A 70 -20.31 9.56 1.56
C TYR A 70 -20.97 9.42 2.93
N ASN A 71 -21.00 10.47 3.75
CA ASN A 71 -21.47 10.42 5.14
C ASN A 71 -20.79 9.32 5.97
N VAL A 72 -19.52 9.03 5.66
CA VAL A 72 -18.71 8.02 6.37
C VAL A 72 -17.70 8.73 7.25
N GLU A 73 -17.80 8.52 8.56
CA GLU A 73 -16.83 9.02 9.52
C GLU A 73 -15.62 8.08 9.59
N ILE A 74 -14.45 8.59 9.21
CA ILE A 74 -13.19 7.84 9.27
C ILE A 74 -12.20 8.66 10.08
N THR A 75 -11.64 8.06 11.13
CA THR A 75 -10.56 8.73 11.89
C THR A 75 -9.32 8.91 11.02
N ASP A 76 -8.60 10.02 11.20
CA ASP A 76 -7.34 10.30 10.48
C ASP A 76 -6.36 9.12 10.56
N LYS A 77 -6.27 8.46 11.73
CA LYS A 77 -5.38 7.32 11.94
C LYS A 77 -5.83 6.09 11.14
N THR A 78 -7.13 5.87 10.98
CA THR A 78 -7.67 4.79 10.15
C THR A 78 -7.38 5.07 8.69
N LEU A 79 -7.67 6.29 8.20
CA LEU A 79 -7.41 6.67 6.82
C LEU A 79 -5.91 6.56 6.50
N LEU A 80 -5.02 7.02 7.37
CA LEU A 80 -3.58 6.91 7.16
C LEU A 80 -3.12 5.45 7.03
N ARG A 81 -3.65 4.53 7.85
CA ARG A 81 -3.33 3.10 7.73
C ARG A 81 -3.85 2.51 6.42
N THR A 82 -5.06 2.89 6.01
CA THR A 82 -5.64 2.49 4.72
C THR A 82 -4.78 2.98 3.57
N LEU A 83 -4.37 4.25 3.58
CA LEU A 83 -3.48 4.83 2.57
C LEU A 83 -2.14 4.11 2.50
N LYS A 84 -1.51 3.82 3.65
CA LYS A 84 -0.27 3.04 3.70
C LYS A 84 -0.44 1.64 3.11
N ARG A 85 -1.55 0.96 3.43
CA ARG A 85 -1.87 -0.37 2.91
C ARG A 85 -2.13 -0.35 1.40
N MET A 86 -2.76 0.71 0.89
CA MET A 86 -2.94 0.94 -0.56
C MET A 86 -1.62 1.30 -1.28
N GLY A 87 -0.54 1.53 -0.53
CA GLY A 87 0.77 1.89 -1.04
C GLY A 87 0.97 3.38 -1.27
N PHE A 88 0.18 4.27 -0.66
CA PHE A 88 0.43 5.70 -0.71
C PHE A 88 1.54 6.13 0.25
N VAL A 89 2.37 7.07 -0.21
CA VAL A 89 3.48 7.65 0.52
C VAL A 89 3.47 9.16 0.33
N HIS A 90 3.76 9.92 1.39
CA HIS A 90 4.04 11.33 1.26
C HIS A 90 5.44 11.52 0.68
N ARG A 91 5.52 12.08 -0.52
CA ARG A 91 6.77 12.51 -1.13
C ARG A 91 6.94 14.02 -0.92
N THR A 92 7.97 14.38 -0.17
CA THR A 92 8.44 15.75 -0.03
C THR A 92 9.40 16.09 -1.16
N SER A 93 9.07 17.10 -1.96
CA SER A 93 9.95 17.77 -2.91
C SER A 93 10.36 19.14 -2.35
N LYS A 94 11.44 19.73 -2.88
CA LYS A 94 11.94 21.07 -2.47
C LYS A 94 10.86 22.15 -2.44
N ARG A 95 9.80 22.00 -3.25
CA ARG A 95 8.73 23.00 -3.38
C ARG A 95 7.38 22.57 -2.78
N ARG A 96 7.11 21.26 -2.62
CA ARG A 96 5.77 20.74 -2.25
C ARG A 96 5.85 19.35 -1.60
N SER A 97 4.91 19.05 -0.70
CA SER A 97 4.64 17.70 -0.20
C SER A 97 3.39 17.15 -0.89
N VAL A 98 3.48 15.97 -1.49
CA VAL A 98 2.40 15.36 -2.27
C VAL A 98 2.17 13.92 -1.81
N LEU A 99 0.90 13.53 -1.68
CA LEU A 99 0.51 12.15 -1.40
C LEU A 99 0.45 11.37 -2.71
N ILE A 100 1.40 10.47 -2.94
CA ILE A 100 1.52 9.72 -4.21
C ILE A 100 1.48 8.21 -3.98
N GLU A 101 1.08 7.44 -4.99
CA GLU A 101 1.25 5.98 -4.97
C GLU A 101 2.76 5.65 -4.99
N SER A 102 3.16 4.59 -4.30
CA SER A 102 4.55 4.14 -4.28
C SER A 102 4.97 3.61 -5.66
N ASP A 103 6.24 3.81 -5.99
CA ASP A 103 6.80 3.37 -7.26
C ASP A 103 6.62 1.85 -7.46
N TYR A 104 6.76 1.07 -6.37
CA TYR A 104 6.49 -0.37 -6.37
C TYR A 104 5.05 -0.72 -6.81
N VAL A 105 4.03 -0.05 -6.25
CA VAL A 105 2.62 -0.32 -6.60
C VAL A 105 2.30 0.10 -8.03
N ILE A 106 2.93 1.18 -8.50
CA ILE A 106 2.80 1.64 -9.89
C ILE A 106 3.40 0.60 -10.85
N ILE A 107 4.60 0.10 -10.57
CA ILE A 107 5.28 -0.93 -11.38
C ILE A 107 4.45 -2.21 -11.40
N ALA A 108 4.07 -2.74 -10.23
CA ALA A 108 3.26 -3.97 -10.12
C ALA A 108 1.93 -3.86 -10.90
N ARG A 109 1.27 -2.69 -10.88
CA ARG A 109 0.04 -2.48 -11.66
C ARG A 109 0.29 -2.45 -13.17
N ARG A 110 1.40 -1.84 -13.60
CA ARG A 110 1.79 -1.82 -15.02
C ARG A 110 2.09 -3.23 -15.52
N GLU A 111 2.86 -4.01 -14.75
CA GLU A 111 3.17 -5.40 -15.06
C GLU A 111 1.91 -6.26 -15.16
N TYR A 112 0.99 -6.12 -14.21
CA TYR A 112 -0.30 -6.81 -14.27
C TYR A 112 -1.10 -6.45 -15.52
N SER A 113 -1.12 -5.17 -15.92
CA SER A 113 -1.85 -4.72 -17.11
C SER A 113 -1.23 -5.25 -18.41
N LEU A 114 0.10 -5.41 -18.46
CA LEU A 114 0.81 -5.97 -19.62
C LEU A 114 0.55 -7.47 -19.78
N GLN A 115 0.48 -8.22 -18.68
CA GLN A 115 0.20 -9.67 -18.71
C GLN A 115 -1.20 -9.98 -19.27
N TYR A 116 -2.19 -9.15 -18.97
CA TYR A 116 -3.57 -9.33 -19.44
C TYR A 116 -3.80 -8.93 -20.91
N VAL A 117 -2.96 -8.07 -21.48
CA VAL A 117 -3.05 -7.67 -22.90
C VAL A 117 -2.38 -8.69 -23.82
N SER A 118 -1.54 -9.57 -23.28
CA SER A 118 -0.82 -10.60 -24.03
C SER A 118 -1.49 -11.99 -24.03
N GLN A 119 -2.69 -12.12 -23.43
CA GLN A 119 -3.57 -13.29 -23.53
C GLN A 119 -4.72 -13.00 -24.48
#